data_AF-Q9XWF4-F1
#
_entry.id   AF-Q9XWF4-F1
#
_cell.length_a   1.000
_cell.length_b   1.000
_cell.length_c   1.000
_cell.angle_alpha   90.00
_cell.angle_beta   90.00
_cell.angle_gamma   90.00
#
_symmetry.space_group_name_H-M   'P 1'
#
loop_
_entity.id
_entity.type
_entity.pdbx_description
1 polymer ?
#
loop_
_entity_poly.entity_id
_entity_poly.type
_entity_poly.pdbx_seq_one_letter_code
_entity_poly.pdbx_strand_id
1 'polypeptide(L)'
;MSDEEQRIAEIESLASIFPDLLEETTDKQLVFKFDRDIGMTINLPEDYPSISPPIFELSGPYLRREQKEVLHNSLNDVYIENIGFPVIFNWISLVQDFIRDLPEEVAEPSHVADDVVTPMAEEIDDMNIRHGEVLTDRKSAFQAHLAEVRSKEDVDRVMRILKSNTKICRATHNITAYRYMTEINGKPIHHHDCVDDGEFGASSKMLELMDRMKADNVMVVVSRWYGGIHLGPDRFRHINNLTRQILSDNNYGPKKS
;
A
#
# COMPACT_ATOMS: atom_id res chain seq x y z
N MET A 1 0.33 -30.12 -14.96
CA MET A 1 -1.00 -30.12 -14.34
C MET A 1 -1.72 -28.88 -14.84
N SER A 2 -3.02 -28.95 -15.09
CA SER A 2 -3.83 -27.76 -15.36
C SER A 2 -3.99 -26.91 -14.10
N ASP A 3 -4.43 -25.66 -14.24
CA ASP A 3 -4.76 -24.79 -13.10
C ASP A 3 -5.88 -25.38 -12.24
N GLU A 4 -6.86 -26.02 -12.86
CA GLU A 4 -7.93 -26.74 -12.16
C GLU A 4 -7.38 -27.91 -11.32
N GLU A 5 -6.51 -28.75 -11.90
CA GLU A 5 -5.86 -29.85 -11.16
C GLU A 5 -5.03 -29.33 -9.99
N GLN A 6 -4.32 -28.21 -10.18
CA GLN A 6 -3.53 -27.58 -9.11
C GLN A 6 -4.41 -27.01 -7.99
N ARG A 7 -5.52 -26.34 -8.33
CA ARG A 7 -6.48 -25.82 -7.33
C ARG A 7 -7.09 -26.94 -6.51
N ILE A 8 -7.54 -28.02 -7.15
CA ILE A 8 -8.12 -29.18 -6.44
C ILE A 8 -7.08 -29.79 -5.50
N ALA A 9 -5.86 -30.02 -5.98
CA ALA A 9 -4.79 -30.57 -5.15
C ALA A 9 -4.40 -29.66 -3.97
N GLU A 10 -4.39 -28.34 -4.17
CA GLU A 10 -4.17 -27.36 -3.10
C GLU A 10 -5.30 -27.42 -2.07
N ILE A 11 -6.56 -27.37 -2.49
CA ILE A 11 -7.73 -27.43 -1.60
C ILE A 11 -7.73 -28.72 -0.76
N GLU A 12 -7.48 -29.88 -1.39
CA GLU A 12 -7.39 -31.17 -0.68
C GLU A 12 -6.25 -31.19 0.35
N SER A 13 -5.10 -30.61 -0.02
CA SER A 13 -3.95 -30.51 0.89
C SER A 13 -4.26 -29.60 2.08
N LEU A 14 -4.90 -28.45 1.84
CA LEU A 14 -5.29 -27.51 2.89
C LEU A 14 -6.31 -28.10 3.85
N ALA A 15 -7.33 -28.81 3.34
CA ALA A 15 -8.33 -29.48 4.16
C ALA A 15 -7.71 -30.59 5.04
N SER A 16 -6.63 -31.22 4.58
CA SER A 16 -5.88 -32.23 5.33
C SER A 16 -4.96 -31.62 6.40
N ILE A 17 -4.31 -30.50 6.09
CA ILE A 17 -3.32 -29.86 6.99
C ILE A 17 -4.01 -28.97 8.03
N PHE A 18 -5.05 -28.25 7.64
CA PHE A 18 -5.75 -27.26 8.49
C PHE A 18 -7.26 -27.54 8.59
N PRO A 19 -7.68 -28.75 8.98
CA PRO A 19 -9.09 -29.12 9.02
C PRO A 19 -9.92 -28.21 9.94
N ASP A 20 -9.29 -27.69 11.01
CA ASP A 20 -9.97 -26.86 12.02
C ASP A 20 -10.10 -25.38 11.62
N LEU A 21 -9.33 -24.92 10.61
CA LEU A 21 -9.37 -23.53 10.16
C LEU A 21 -10.34 -23.32 9.00
N LEU A 22 -10.62 -24.35 8.20
CA LEU A 22 -11.42 -24.25 6.99
C LEU A 22 -12.92 -24.37 7.34
N GLU A 23 -13.66 -23.27 7.30
CA GLU A 23 -15.10 -23.25 7.61
C GLU A 23 -15.95 -23.61 6.41
N GLU A 24 -15.66 -23.01 5.24
CA GLU A 24 -16.38 -23.26 4.00
C GLU A 24 -15.40 -23.44 2.84
N THR A 25 -15.72 -24.34 1.93
CA THR A 25 -14.91 -24.57 0.74
C THR A 25 -15.77 -24.97 -0.46
N THR A 26 -15.39 -24.44 -1.62
CA THR A 26 -15.89 -24.80 -2.95
C THR A 26 -14.69 -24.93 -3.90
N ASP A 27 -14.93 -25.21 -5.18
CA ASP A 27 -13.89 -25.23 -6.22
C ASP A 27 -13.27 -23.86 -6.53
N LYS A 28 -13.93 -22.77 -6.10
CA LYS A 28 -13.54 -21.38 -6.39
C LYS A 28 -13.47 -20.48 -5.16
N GLN A 29 -13.85 -20.95 -3.98
CA GLN A 29 -13.86 -20.14 -2.76
C GLN A 29 -13.48 -20.96 -1.54
N LEU A 30 -12.65 -20.37 -0.67
CA LEU A 30 -12.29 -20.92 0.64
C LEU A 30 -12.53 -19.86 1.70
N VAL A 31 -13.06 -20.27 2.85
CA VAL A 31 -13.26 -19.40 4.02
C VAL A 31 -12.50 -19.99 5.19
N PHE A 32 -11.52 -19.24 5.67
CA PHE A 32 -10.71 -19.60 6.83
C PHE A 32 -11.09 -18.78 8.04
N LYS A 33 -11.10 -19.42 9.21
CA LYS A 33 -11.21 -18.76 10.50
C LYS A 33 -10.03 -19.12 11.37
N PHE A 34 -9.44 -18.10 11.96
CA PHE A 34 -8.26 -18.18 12.80
C PHE A 34 -8.60 -17.74 14.23
N ASP A 35 -7.62 -17.88 15.11
CA ASP A 35 -7.71 -17.36 16.46
C ASP A 35 -7.93 -15.82 16.48
N ARG A 36 -8.42 -15.32 17.61
CA ARG A 36 -8.75 -13.89 17.83
C ARG A 36 -9.81 -13.32 16.87
N ASP A 37 -10.73 -14.17 16.39
CA ASP A 37 -11.84 -13.81 15.50
C ASP A 37 -11.39 -13.17 14.17
N ILE A 38 -10.22 -13.59 13.69
CA ILE A 38 -9.68 -13.19 12.39
C ILE A 38 -10.15 -14.21 11.37
N GLY A 39 -10.66 -13.73 10.24
CA GLY A 39 -11.11 -14.57 9.13
C GLY A 39 -10.52 -14.13 7.80
N MET A 40 -10.43 -15.05 6.87
CA MET A 40 -9.96 -14.80 5.52
C MET A 40 -10.83 -15.54 4.50
N THR A 41 -11.54 -14.78 3.68
CA THR A 41 -12.30 -15.32 2.54
C THR A 41 -11.44 -15.18 1.29
N ILE A 42 -11.28 -16.25 0.53
CA ILE A 42 -10.43 -16.35 -0.65
C ILE A 42 -11.28 -16.79 -1.83
N ASN A 43 -11.17 -16.10 -2.95
CA ASN A 43 -11.77 -16.48 -4.22
C ASN A 43 -10.66 -16.78 -5.23
N LEU A 44 -10.76 -17.92 -5.90
CA LEU A 44 -9.77 -18.42 -6.86
C LEU A 44 -10.22 -18.12 -8.30
N PRO A 45 -9.46 -17.32 -9.05
CA PRO A 45 -9.66 -17.19 -10.50
C PRO A 45 -9.47 -18.54 -11.24
N GLU A 46 -10.01 -18.64 -12.45
CA GLU A 46 -9.93 -19.89 -13.25
C GLU A 46 -8.50 -20.22 -13.69
N ASP A 47 -7.67 -19.19 -13.84
CA ASP A 47 -6.27 -19.21 -14.27
C ASP A 47 -5.28 -19.10 -13.09
N TYR A 48 -5.75 -19.25 -11.85
CA TYR A 48 -4.87 -19.46 -10.69
C TYR A 48 -4.51 -20.95 -10.59
N PRO A 49 -3.24 -21.31 -10.30
CA PRO A 49 -2.14 -20.41 -9.91
C PRO A 49 -1.27 -19.83 -11.02
N SER A 50 -1.46 -20.26 -12.29
CA SER A 50 -0.52 -19.92 -13.36
C SER A 50 -0.41 -18.42 -13.70
N ILE A 51 -1.51 -17.66 -13.60
CA ILE A 51 -1.59 -16.29 -14.14
C ILE A 51 -2.09 -15.28 -13.09
N SER A 52 -3.25 -15.54 -12.48
CA SER A 52 -3.92 -14.57 -11.60
C SER A 52 -3.78 -14.95 -10.13
N PRO A 53 -3.63 -13.97 -9.20
CA PRO A 53 -3.59 -14.26 -7.77
C PRO A 53 -4.98 -14.64 -7.23
N PRO A 54 -5.04 -15.34 -6.08
CA PRO A 54 -6.26 -15.42 -5.28
C PRO A 54 -6.72 -14.02 -4.87
N ILE A 55 -8.02 -13.77 -4.88
CA ILE A 55 -8.62 -12.53 -4.37
C ILE A 55 -9.08 -12.79 -2.94
N PHE A 56 -8.58 -12.03 -1.97
CA PHE A 56 -8.90 -12.26 -0.56
C PHE A 56 -9.53 -11.05 0.12
N GLU A 57 -10.31 -11.32 1.17
CA GLU A 57 -10.84 -10.35 2.10
C GLU A 57 -10.52 -10.80 3.53
N LEU A 58 -9.94 -9.89 4.31
CA LEU A 58 -9.63 -10.12 5.73
C LEU A 58 -10.74 -9.54 6.61
N SER A 59 -11.25 -10.35 7.54
CA SER A 59 -12.06 -9.93 8.68
C SER A 59 -11.23 -10.07 9.97
N GLY A 60 -11.51 -9.23 10.96
CA GLY A 60 -10.72 -9.16 12.18
C GLY A 60 -11.12 -7.92 12.97
N PRO A 61 -12.21 -7.98 13.77
CA PRO A 61 -12.74 -6.81 14.46
C PRO A 61 -11.77 -6.22 15.49
N TYR A 62 -10.81 -7.02 15.96
CA TYR A 62 -9.78 -6.62 16.93
C TYR A 62 -8.45 -6.22 16.29
N LEU A 63 -8.31 -6.37 14.97
CA LEU A 63 -7.12 -5.90 14.26
C LEU A 63 -7.19 -4.38 14.11
N ARG A 64 -6.14 -3.70 14.55
CA ARG A 64 -5.93 -2.28 14.22
C ARG A 64 -5.74 -2.14 12.71
N ARG A 65 -5.98 -0.93 12.21
CA ARG A 65 -5.84 -0.64 10.79
C ARG A 65 -4.44 -0.96 10.28
N GLU A 66 -3.41 -0.54 11.02
CA GLU A 66 -2.00 -0.77 10.67
C GLU A 66 -1.69 -2.26 10.64
N GLN A 67 -2.25 -3.04 11.57
CA GLN A 67 -2.09 -4.49 11.62
C GLN A 67 -2.74 -5.16 10.39
N LYS A 68 -3.95 -4.73 10.02
CA LYS A 68 -4.64 -5.23 8.82
C LYS A 68 -3.89 -4.89 7.54
N GLU A 69 -3.30 -3.70 7.46
CA GLU A 69 -2.47 -3.25 6.34
C GLU A 69 -1.17 -4.06 6.23
N VAL A 70 -0.46 -4.26 7.35
CA VAL A 70 0.75 -5.10 7.40
C VAL A 70 0.42 -6.52 6.93
N LEU A 71 -0.63 -7.14 7.49
CA LEU A 71 -1.04 -8.48 7.11
C LEU A 71 -1.42 -8.57 5.62
N HIS A 72 -2.21 -7.62 5.11
CA HIS A 72 -2.59 -7.57 3.70
C HIS A 72 -1.37 -7.43 2.79
N ASN A 73 -0.38 -6.59 3.14
CA ASN A 73 0.84 -6.42 2.35
C ASN A 73 1.68 -7.70 2.34
N SER A 74 1.88 -8.32 3.50
CA SER A 74 2.64 -9.56 3.60
C SER A 74 2.02 -10.72 2.80
N LEU A 75 0.68 -10.80 2.71
CA LEU A 75 0.00 -11.76 1.83
C LEU A 75 0.27 -11.48 0.34
N ASN A 76 0.26 -10.21 -0.07
CA ASN A 76 0.60 -9.85 -1.45
C ASN A 76 2.06 -10.16 -1.80
N ASP A 77 2.98 -9.96 -0.86
CA ASP A 77 4.39 -10.29 -1.05
C ASP A 77 4.61 -11.78 -1.28
N VAL A 78 3.95 -12.63 -0.47
CA VAL A 78 3.97 -14.09 -0.68
C VAL A 78 3.52 -14.46 -2.09
N TYR A 79 2.47 -13.81 -2.62
CA TYR A 79 2.06 -14.07 -4.01
C TYR A 79 3.13 -13.65 -5.02
N ILE A 80 3.73 -12.46 -4.86
CA ILE A 80 4.77 -11.96 -5.77
C ILE A 80 5.99 -12.89 -5.79
N GLU A 81 6.35 -13.46 -4.65
CA GLU A 81 7.47 -14.39 -4.52
C GLU A 81 7.18 -15.78 -5.10
N ASN A 82 5.90 -16.14 -5.28
CA ASN A 82 5.46 -17.49 -5.68
C ASN A 82 4.55 -17.47 -6.92
N ILE A 83 4.73 -16.50 -7.83
CA ILE A 83 3.93 -16.40 -9.07
C ILE A 83 4.02 -17.71 -9.86
N GLY A 84 2.86 -18.21 -10.30
CA GLY A 84 2.75 -19.46 -11.05
C GLY A 84 2.61 -20.71 -10.18
N PHE A 85 2.63 -20.57 -8.86
CA PHE A 85 2.51 -21.68 -7.91
C PHE A 85 1.36 -21.43 -6.91
N PRO A 86 0.77 -22.50 -6.33
CA PRO A 86 -0.21 -22.34 -5.27
C PRO A 86 0.39 -21.65 -4.03
N VAL A 87 -0.34 -20.71 -3.41
CA VAL A 87 0.17 -19.81 -2.34
C VAL A 87 -0.64 -19.84 -1.05
N ILE A 88 -1.80 -20.52 -1.02
CA ILE A 88 -2.73 -20.42 0.11
C ILE A 88 -2.15 -21.04 1.38
N PHE A 89 -1.37 -22.11 1.26
CA PHE A 89 -0.65 -22.68 2.40
C PHE A 89 0.28 -21.66 3.07
N ASN A 90 1.03 -20.91 2.26
CA ASN A 90 1.93 -19.86 2.75
C ASN A 90 1.14 -18.72 3.39
N TRP A 91 -0.02 -18.36 2.83
CA TRP A 91 -0.91 -17.36 3.41
C TRP A 91 -1.45 -17.78 4.78
N ILE A 92 -1.95 -19.01 4.94
CA ILE A 92 -2.43 -19.52 6.23
C ILE A 92 -1.31 -19.50 7.27
N SER A 93 -0.12 -20.00 6.89
CA SER A 93 1.05 -20.03 7.77
C SER A 93 1.44 -18.61 8.22
N LEU A 94 1.44 -17.66 7.28
CA LEU A 94 1.74 -16.25 7.55
C LEU A 94 0.71 -15.62 8.50
N VAL A 95 -0.58 -15.90 8.30
CA VAL A 95 -1.65 -15.39 9.19
C VAL A 95 -1.50 -15.99 10.59
N GLN A 96 -1.21 -17.29 10.71
CA GLN A 96 -0.96 -17.92 12.02
C GLN A 96 0.26 -17.31 12.72
N ASP A 97 1.35 -17.07 11.98
CA ASP A 97 2.55 -16.41 12.50
C ASP A 97 2.26 -14.99 12.97
N PHE A 98 1.54 -14.22 12.14
CA PHE A 98 1.11 -12.87 12.48
C PHE A 98 0.28 -12.85 13.77
N ILE A 99 -0.69 -13.76 13.92
CA ILE A 99 -1.56 -13.83 15.10
C ILE A 99 -0.78 -14.19 16.37
N ARG A 100 0.19 -15.11 16.25
CA ARG A 100 1.07 -15.48 17.37
C ARG A 100 1.91 -14.29 17.83
N ASP A 101 2.36 -13.46 16.90
CA ASP A 101 3.20 -12.30 17.17
C ASP A 101 2.40 -11.06 17.61
N LEU A 102 1.05 -11.11 17.56
CA LEU A 102 0.21 -10.04 18.10
C LEU A 102 0.36 -9.94 19.62
N PRO A 103 0.47 -8.70 20.17
CA PRO A 103 0.54 -8.50 21.61
C PRO A 103 -0.70 -9.10 22.31
N GLU A 104 -0.51 -9.68 23.49
CA GLU A 104 -1.64 -10.15 24.30
C GLU A 104 -2.58 -8.99 24.63
N GLU A 105 -3.88 -9.20 24.43
CA GLU A 105 -4.90 -8.19 24.59
C GLU A 105 -5.11 -7.92 26.09
N VAL A 106 -4.52 -6.84 26.61
CA VAL A 106 -4.91 -6.32 27.93
C VAL A 106 -6.30 -5.71 27.73
N ALA A 107 -7.32 -6.40 28.24
CA ALA A 107 -8.71 -5.97 28.19
C ALA A 107 -8.89 -4.61 28.89
N GLU A 108 -8.83 -3.52 28.14
CA GLU A 108 -9.41 -2.23 28.52
C GLU A 108 -10.38 -1.77 27.43
N PRO A 109 -11.52 -1.17 27.84
CA PRO A 109 -12.71 -1.11 27.02
C PRO A 109 -12.49 -0.20 25.81
N SER A 110 -13.18 -0.59 24.73
CA SER A 110 -13.39 0.20 23.52
C SER A 110 -13.46 1.71 23.82
N HIS A 111 -12.53 2.48 23.22
CA HIS A 111 -12.65 3.87 22.76
C HIS A 111 -11.24 4.45 22.63
N VAL A 112 -10.77 4.60 21.40
CA VAL A 112 -10.39 5.90 20.83
C VAL A 112 -10.17 5.70 19.34
N ALA A 113 -11.12 6.20 18.55
CA ALA A 113 -10.86 6.58 17.18
C ALA A 113 -9.58 7.42 17.14
N ASP A 114 -8.79 7.22 16.09
CA ASP A 114 -7.66 8.03 15.62
C ASP A 114 -7.35 9.22 16.52
N ASP A 115 -6.16 9.21 17.12
CA ASP A 115 -5.59 10.30 17.89
C ASP A 115 -5.64 11.60 17.06
N VAL A 116 -6.76 12.32 17.16
CA VAL A 116 -6.93 13.65 16.61
C VAL A 116 -6.16 14.54 17.56
N VAL A 117 -4.87 14.69 17.28
CA VAL A 117 -4.09 15.78 17.88
C VAL A 117 -4.84 17.07 17.56
N THR A 118 -5.41 17.66 18.60
CA THR A 118 -6.18 18.90 18.55
C THR A 118 -5.25 20.01 18.05
N PRO A 119 -5.63 20.77 17.01
CA PRO A 119 -4.73 21.78 16.47
C PRO A 119 -4.67 22.97 17.42
N MET A 120 -3.47 23.28 17.91
CA MET A 120 -3.14 24.65 18.33
C MET A 120 -3.37 25.56 17.13
N ALA A 121 -4.18 26.59 17.33
CA ALA A 121 -4.48 27.61 16.34
C ALA A 121 -3.27 28.52 16.10
N GLU A 122 -2.25 28.00 15.43
CA GLU A 122 -1.32 28.81 14.66
C GLU A 122 -1.80 28.84 13.21
N GLU A 123 -1.55 29.94 12.50
CA GLU A 123 -1.88 30.08 11.08
C GLU A 123 -1.36 28.84 10.34
N ILE A 124 -2.27 27.96 9.91
CA ILE A 124 -1.92 26.66 9.34
C ILE A 124 -1.30 26.95 7.97
N ASP A 125 0.02 27.07 7.94
CA ASP A 125 0.81 26.95 6.72
C ASP A 125 0.57 25.53 6.18
N ASP A 126 -0.28 25.43 5.17
CA ASP A 126 -0.67 24.18 4.50
C ASP A 126 0.42 23.64 3.58
N MET A 127 1.63 24.23 3.61
CA MET A 127 2.76 23.95 2.72
C MET A 127 2.41 24.14 1.24
N ASN A 128 1.29 24.81 0.93
CA ASN A 128 0.72 24.95 -0.41
C ASN A 128 0.71 23.61 -1.17
N ILE A 129 0.22 22.56 -0.52
CA ILE A 129 0.14 21.22 -1.13
C ILE A 129 -0.83 21.27 -2.31
N ARG A 130 -0.31 20.90 -3.48
CA ARG A 130 -1.07 20.84 -4.73
C ARG A 130 -1.56 19.42 -4.96
N HIS A 131 -2.84 19.26 -5.27
CA HIS A 131 -3.45 17.96 -5.52
C HIS A 131 -3.76 17.82 -7.01
N GLY A 132 -3.32 16.70 -7.61
CA GLY A 132 -3.64 16.35 -8.99
C GLY A 132 -5.04 15.75 -9.15
N GLU A 133 -5.40 15.46 -10.40
CA GLU A 133 -6.66 14.78 -10.72
C GLU A 133 -6.69 13.34 -10.18
N VAL A 134 -7.89 12.86 -9.88
CA VAL A 134 -8.11 11.47 -9.46
C VAL A 134 -8.24 10.58 -10.69
N LEU A 135 -7.32 9.64 -10.85
CA LEU A 135 -7.39 8.59 -11.87
C LEU A 135 -8.05 7.35 -11.27
N THR A 136 -8.99 6.74 -11.99
CA THR A 136 -9.63 5.48 -11.60
C THR A 136 -9.38 4.40 -12.66
N ASP A 137 -8.97 3.20 -12.23
CA ASP A 137 -8.82 2.00 -13.07
C ASP A 137 -9.26 0.77 -12.26
N ARG A 138 -10.20 -0.01 -12.82
CA ARG A 138 -10.74 -1.26 -12.22
C ARG A 138 -10.96 -1.12 -10.70
N LYS A 139 -11.82 -0.17 -10.31
CA LYS A 139 -12.18 0.21 -8.93
C LYS A 139 -11.06 0.80 -8.07
N SER A 140 -9.80 0.72 -8.47
CA SER A 140 -8.71 1.39 -7.77
C SER A 140 -8.68 2.88 -8.16
N ALA A 141 -8.43 3.75 -7.18
CA ALA A 141 -8.28 5.18 -7.41
C ALA A 141 -6.86 5.63 -7.03
N PHE A 142 -6.37 6.65 -7.72
CA PHE A 142 -5.03 7.20 -7.55
C PHE A 142 -5.09 8.72 -7.57
N GLN A 143 -4.35 9.39 -6.70
CA GLN A 143 -4.20 10.85 -6.72
C GLN A 143 -2.78 11.23 -6.34
N ALA A 144 -2.16 12.10 -7.12
CA ALA A 144 -0.87 12.68 -6.78
C ALA A 144 -1.02 13.96 -5.96
N HIS A 145 -0.06 14.19 -5.08
CA HIS A 145 0.07 15.38 -4.24
C HIS A 145 1.51 15.88 -4.33
N LEU A 146 1.70 17.19 -4.44
CA LEU A 146 2.99 17.81 -4.60
C LEU A 146 3.15 18.97 -3.62
N ALA A 147 4.28 19.03 -2.94
CA ALA A 147 4.65 20.16 -2.10
C ALA A 147 6.12 20.53 -2.33
N GLU A 148 6.43 21.81 -2.18
CA GLU A 148 7.82 22.24 -2.16
C GLU A 148 8.43 21.87 -0.79
N VAL A 149 9.63 21.29 -0.79
CA VAL A 149 10.34 20.91 0.43
C VAL A 149 11.82 21.31 0.33
N ARG A 150 12.40 21.79 1.42
CA ARG A 150 13.80 22.23 1.52
C ARG A 150 14.55 21.57 2.68
N SER A 151 13.86 20.75 3.47
CA SER A 151 14.40 20.07 4.64
C SER A 151 13.61 18.79 4.95
N LYS A 152 14.16 17.95 5.83
CA LYS A 152 13.41 16.80 6.37
C LYS A 152 12.20 17.23 7.20
N GLU A 153 12.28 18.38 7.87
CA GLU A 153 11.16 18.93 8.63
C GLU A 153 9.97 19.29 7.71
N ASP A 154 10.24 19.85 6.53
CA ASP A 154 9.18 20.14 5.54
C ASP A 154 8.51 18.86 5.06
N VAL A 155 9.29 17.80 4.79
CA VAL A 155 8.77 16.49 4.40
C VAL A 155 7.83 15.94 5.47
N ASP A 156 8.26 15.95 6.73
CA ASP A 156 7.46 15.41 7.84
C ASP A 156 6.21 16.28 8.09
N ARG A 157 6.30 17.59 7.86
CA ARG A 157 5.17 18.53 7.92
C ARG A 157 4.14 18.26 6.82
N VAL A 158 4.58 18.11 5.56
CA VAL A 158 3.71 17.76 4.42
C VAL A 158 2.97 16.45 4.66
N MET A 159 3.68 15.42 5.13
CA MET A 159 3.03 14.13 5.46
C MET A 159 1.99 14.26 6.57
N ARG A 160 2.26 15.09 7.59
CA ARG A 160 1.30 15.35 8.68
C ARG A 160 0.03 16.02 8.15
N ILE A 161 0.16 17.03 7.29
CA ILE A 161 -0.97 17.74 6.68
C ILE A 161 -1.76 16.81 5.74
N LEU A 162 -1.09 15.99 4.93
CA LEU A 162 -1.76 15.00 4.10
C LEU A 162 -2.53 13.97 4.94
N LYS A 163 -1.93 13.47 6.03
CA LYS A 163 -2.56 12.50 6.92
C LYS A 163 -3.63 13.11 7.84
N SER A 164 -3.72 14.43 8.01
CA SER A 164 -4.87 15.03 8.68
C SER A 164 -6.14 15.00 7.82
N ASN A 165 -6.01 14.78 6.51
CA ASN A 165 -7.14 14.50 5.64
C ASN A 165 -7.53 13.01 5.76
N THR A 166 -8.73 12.73 6.30
CA THR A 166 -9.21 11.37 6.53
C THR A 166 -9.27 10.52 5.26
N LYS A 167 -9.50 11.10 4.08
CA LYS A 167 -9.52 10.35 2.82
C LYS A 167 -8.12 9.86 2.43
N ILE A 168 -7.11 10.71 2.61
CA ILE A 168 -5.70 10.43 2.28
C ILE A 168 -5.07 9.53 3.33
N CYS A 169 -5.31 9.82 4.62
CA CYS A 169 -4.92 8.96 5.72
C CYS A 169 -5.45 7.53 5.55
N ARG A 170 -6.65 7.40 4.97
CA ARG A 170 -7.29 6.10 4.73
C ARG A 170 -6.92 5.44 3.40
N ALA A 171 -6.06 6.04 2.58
CA ALA A 171 -5.54 5.40 1.37
C ALA A 171 -4.85 4.07 1.71
N THR A 172 -4.87 3.12 0.78
CA THR A 172 -4.19 1.83 0.95
C THR A 172 -2.67 2.01 0.94
N HIS A 173 -2.18 2.93 0.12
CA HIS A 173 -0.77 3.31 0.05
C HIS A 173 -0.64 4.81 -0.16
N ASN A 174 0.27 5.47 0.56
CA ASN A 174 0.71 6.86 0.38
C ASN A 174 2.18 6.88 -0.04
N ILE A 175 2.39 6.50 -1.30
CA ILE A 175 3.70 6.25 -1.89
C ILE A 175 4.45 7.57 -2.01
N THR A 176 5.60 7.68 -1.38
CA THR A 176 6.29 8.96 -1.18
C THR A 176 7.66 8.95 -1.85
N ALA A 177 8.00 10.04 -2.56
CA ALA A 177 9.35 10.32 -2.99
C ALA A 177 9.64 11.81 -2.85
N TYR A 178 10.83 12.17 -2.36
CA TYR A 178 11.23 13.56 -2.23
C TYR A 178 12.70 13.77 -2.52
N ARG A 179 13.04 14.99 -2.96
CA ARG A 179 14.40 15.43 -3.22
C ARG A 179 14.53 16.90 -2.88
N TYR A 180 15.58 17.29 -2.16
CA TYR A 180 15.87 18.70 -1.89
C TYR A 180 17.37 18.93 -1.80
N MET A 181 17.79 20.17 -2.06
CA MET A 181 19.18 20.59 -1.99
C MET A 181 19.41 21.52 -0.81
N THR A 182 20.53 21.33 -0.14
CA THR A 182 21.03 22.23 0.90
C THR A 182 22.47 22.61 0.59
N GLU A 183 23.02 23.62 1.26
CA GLU A 183 24.41 24.01 1.11
C GLU A 183 25.15 23.84 2.44
N ILE A 184 26.26 23.11 2.43
CA ILE A 184 27.16 22.98 3.58
C ILE A 184 28.54 23.46 3.14
N ASN A 185 29.05 24.51 3.78
CA ASN A 185 30.38 25.08 3.48
C ASN A 185 30.60 25.44 2.00
N GLY A 186 29.61 26.06 1.33
CA GLY A 186 29.75 26.42 -0.10
C GLY A 186 29.47 25.27 -1.08
N LYS A 187 29.16 24.05 -0.60
CA LYS A 187 28.95 22.88 -1.45
C LYS A 187 27.49 22.44 -1.43
N PRO A 188 26.86 22.22 -2.61
CA PRO A 188 25.51 21.69 -2.67
C PRO A 188 25.48 20.22 -2.24
N ILE A 189 24.56 19.88 -1.34
CA ILE A 189 24.26 18.53 -0.88
C ILE A 189 22.85 18.17 -1.32
N HIS A 190 22.71 17.06 -2.04
CA HIS A 190 21.42 16.50 -2.42
C HIS A 190 20.93 15.52 -1.37
N HIS A 191 19.73 15.76 -0.86
CA HIS A 191 19.01 14.85 0.02
C HIS A 191 17.85 14.26 -0.78
N HIS A 192 17.65 12.95 -0.68
CA HIS A 192 16.52 12.30 -1.29
C HIS A 192 16.18 11.01 -0.55
N ASP A 193 14.90 10.65 -0.54
CA ASP A 193 14.43 9.39 0.02
C ASP A 193 13.09 9.01 -0.63
N CYS A 194 12.67 7.76 -0.43
CA CYS A 194 11.41 7.24 -0.93
C CYS A 194 10.84 6.14 -0.02
N VAL A 195 9.51 6.06 0.05
CA VAL A 195 8.77 5.10 0.88
C VAL A 195 7.64 4.50 0.04
N ASP A 196 7.64 3.17 -0.11
CA ASP A 196 6.64 2.45 -0.89
C ASP A 196 5.27 2.35 -0.20
N ASP A 197 5.24 2.38 1.14
CA ASP A 197 4.01 2.24 1.95
C ASP A 197 3.18 1.00 1.58
N GLY A 198 3.85 -0.12 1.26
CA GLY A 198 3.24 -1.38 0.82
C GLY A 198 3.09 -1.54 -0.69
N GLU A 199 3.31 -0.49 -1.49
CA GLU A 199 3.36 -0.58 -2.96
C GLU A 199 4.81 -0.76 -3.44
N PHE A 200 5.39 -1.93 -3.16
CA PHE A 200 6.82 -2.18 -3.35
C PHE A 200 7.32 -1.88 -4.77
N GLY A 201 8.42 -1.11 -4.85
CA GLY A 201 9.08 -0.72 -6.09
C GLY A 201 8.45 0.48 -6.80
N ALA A 202 7.35 1.04 -6.31
CA ALA A 202 6.72 2.21 -6.94
C ALA A 202 7.46 3.51 -6.63
N SER A 203 7.85 3.71 -5.38
CA SER A 203 8.46 4.95 -4.90
C SER A 203 9.85 5.19 -5.47
N SER A 204 10.64 4.12 -5.68
CA SER A 204 11.95 4.20 -6.34
C SER A 204 11.81 4.66 -7.80
N LYS A 205 10.78 4.23 -8.51
CA LYS A 205 10.48 4.70 -9.87
C LYS A 205 10.01 6.15 -9.92
N MET A 206 9.23 6.59 -8.92
CA MET A 206 8.91 8.01 -8.75
C MET A 206 10.19 8.83 -8.55
N LEU A 207 11.10 8.37 -7.69
CA LEU A 207 12.36 9.06 -7.40
C LEU A 207 13.29 9.13 -8.63
N GLU A 208 13.44 8.02 -9.37
CA GLU A 208 14.18 7.98 -10.66
C GLU A 208 13.59 8.97 -11.67
N LEU A 209 12.26 9.07 -11.73
CA LEU A 209 11.56 10.01 -12.62
C LEU A 209 11.80 11.46 -12.20
N MET A 210 11.71 11.77 -10.91
CA MET A 210 11.99 13.11 -10.39
C MET A 210 13.43 13.55 -10.71
N ASP A 211 14.41 12.66 -10.55
CA ASP A 211 15.80 12.93 -10.93
C ASP A 211 15.96 13.22 -12.42
N ARG A 212 15.35 12.38 -13.28
CA ARG A 212 15.36 12.59 -14.74
C ARG A 212 14.72 13.92 -15.15
N MET A 213 13.68 14.34 -14.43
CA MET A 213 13.01 15.63 -14.64
C MET A 213 13.77 16.81 -14.01
N LYS A 214 14.89 16.57 -13.31
CA LYS A 214 15.62 17.58 -12.53
C LYS A 214 14.69 18.32 -11.56
N ALA A 215 13.78 17.56 -10.95
CA ALA A 215 12.80 18.06 -10.01
C ALA A 215 13.37 18.01 -8.60
N ASP A 216 14.08 19.07 -8.22
CA ASP A 216 14.63 19.26 -6.88
C ASP A 216 13.77 20.22 -6.04
N ASN A 217 13.93 20.15 -4.73
CA ASN A 217 13.16 20.89 -3.71
C ASN A 217 11.66 20.57 -3.76
N VAL A 218 11.33 19.30 -3.95
CA VAL A 218 9.95 18.86 -4.14
C VAL A 218 9.74 17.46 -3.57
N MET A 219 8.56 17.30 -2.99
CA MET A 219 8.02 16.04 -2.52
C MET A 219 6.78 15.70 -3.34
N VAL A 220 6.69 14.44 -3.78
CA VAL A 220 5.49 13.89 -4.42
C VAL A 220 5.00 12.70 -3.60
N VAL A 221 3.71 12.71 -3.29
CA VAL A 221 3.00 11.58 -2.69
C VAL A 221 1.93 11.12 -3.66
N VAL A 222 1.88 9.84 -3.98
CA VAL A 222 0.78 9.24 -4.73
C VAL A 222 -0.04 8.36 -3.80
N SER A 223 -1.23 8.84 -3.46
CA SER A 223 -2.21 8.08 -2.70
C SER A 223 -2.94 7.11 -3.62
N ARG A 224 -2.96 5.83 -3.26
CA ARG A 224 -3.71 4.77 -3.95
C ARG A 224 -4.75 4.19 -3.01
N TRP A 225 -6.00 4.14 -3.45
CA TRP A 225 -7.08 3.37 -2.82
C TRP A 225 -7.29 2.08 -3.62
N TYR A 226 -6.95 0.93 -3.03
CA TYR A 226 -7.10 -0.36 -3.69
C TYR A 226 -8.57 -0.75 -3.82
N GLY A 227 -9.00 -1.05 -5.04
CA GLY A 227 -10.38 -1.42 -5.35
C GLY A 227 -10.69 -2.92 -5.31
N GLY A 228 -9.79 -3.76 -4.79
CA GLY A 228 -9.94 -5.22 -4.76
C GLY A 228 -9.63 -5.95 -6.07
N ILE A 229 -9.08 -5.25 -7.09
CA ILE A 229 -8.69 -5.85 -8.37
C ILE A 229 -7.21 -5.62 -8.62
N HIS A 230 -6.43 -6.70 -8.75
CA HIS A 230 -5.00 -6.62 -9.04
C HIS A 230 -4.78 -5.98 -10.42
N LEU A 231 -4.06 -4.86 -10.46
CA LEU A 231 -3.79 -4.14 -11.72
C LEU A 231 -2.50 -4.60 -12.41
N GLY A 232 -1.67 -5.42 -11.76
CA GLY A 232 -0.38 -5.82 -12.31
C GLY A 232 0.49 -4.59 -12.60
N PRO A 233 1.22 -4.57 -13.74
CA PRO A 233 2.07 -3.46 -14.16
C PRO A 233 1.36 -2.11 -14.33
N ASP A 234 0.04 -2.10 -14.54
CA ASP A 234 -0.71 -0.86 -14.78
C ASP A 234 -0.67 0.07 -13.57
N ARG A 235 -0.64 -0.45 -12.34
CA ARG A 235 -0.54 0.40 -11.13
C ARG A 235 0.73 1.24 -11.15
N PHE A 236 1.87 0.63 -11.47
CA PHE A 236 3.16 1.33 -11.56
C PHE A 236 3.17 2.36 -12.69
N ARG A 237 2.54 2.03 -13.83
CA ARG A 237 2.36 2.97 -14.95
C ARG A 237 1.53 4.17 -14.53
N HIS A 238 0.42 3.97 -13.81
CA HIS A 238 -0.44 5.04 -13.31
C HIS A 238 0.29 5.93 -12.30
N ILE A 239 0.95 5.33 -11.31
CA ILE A 239 1.72 6.06 -10.28
C ILE A 239 2.80 6.95 -10.91
N ASN A 240 3.59 6.39 -11.84
CA ASN A 240 4.63 7.16 -12.54
C ASN A 240 4.05 8.25 -13.45
N ASN A 241 2.92 7.99 -14.12
CA ASN A 241 2.29 8.98 -14.99
C ASN A 241 1.71 10.14 -14.20
N LEU A 242 1.04 9.87 -13.08
CA LEU A 242 0.52 10.90 -12.18
C LEU A 242 1.65 11.72 -11.57
N THR A 243 2.76 11.09 -11.18
CA THR A 243 3.97 11.77 -10.70
C THR A 243 4.52 12.73 -11.77
N ARG A 244 4.63 12.27 -13.03
CA ARG A 244 5.09 13.13 -14.14
C ARG A 244 4.14 14.29 -14.40
N GLN A 245 2.84 14.01 -14.40
CA GLN A 245 1.80 15.00 -14.68
C GLN A 245 1.84 16.10 -13.63
N ILE A 246 1.78 15.76 -12.34
CA ILE A 246 1.76 16.78 -11.28
C ILE A 246 3.04 17.61 -11.23
N LEU A 247 4.21 17.01 -11.53
CA LEU A 247 5.46 17.74 -11.66
C LEU A 247 5.39 18.74 -12.84
N SER A 248 4.91 18.28 -14.00
CA SER A 248 4.83 19.11 -15.22
C SER A 248 3.84 20.26 -15.04
N ASP A 249 2.67 20.00 -14.46
CA ASP A 249 1.63 20.99 -14.17
C ASP A 249 2.14 22.07 -13.20
N ASN A 250 3.16 21.74 -12.41
CA ASN A 250 3.80 22.63 -11.46
C ASN A 250 5.18 23.15 -11.92
N ASN A 251 5.44 23.12 -13.23
CA ASN A 251 6.63 23.67 -13.87
C ASN A 251 7.96 23.00 -13.50
N TYR A 252 7.93 21.75 -13.02
CA TYR A 252 9.12 20.91 -12.92
C TYR A 252 9.37 20.17 -14.23
N GLY A 253 10.63 20.01 -14.60
CA GLY A 253 11.02 19.40 -15.88
C GLY A 253 11.88 20.31 -16.75
N PRO A 254 12.47 19.77 -17.83
CA PRO A 254 13.16 20.59 -18.82
C PRO A 254 12.18 21.59 -19.44
N LYS A 255 12.51 22.88 -19.39
CA LYS A 255 11.77 23.90 -20.13
C LYS A 255 11.78 23.53 -21.61
N LYS A 256 10.61 23.44 -22.24
CA LYS A 256 10.54 23.42 -23.71
C LYS A 256 11.16 24.74 -24.19
N SER A 257 12.34 24.64 -24.82
CA SER A 257 12.95 25.77 -25.52
C SER A 257 12.10 26.19 -26.71
#